data_AF-A0A3P9L6J8-F1
#
_entry.id   AF-A0A3P9L6J8-F1
#
_cell.length_a   1.000
_cell.length_b   1.000
_cell.length_c   1.000
_cell.angle_alpha   90.00
_cell.angle_beta   90.00
_cell.angle_gamma   90.00
#
_symmetry.space_group_name_H-M   'P 1'
#
loop_
_entity.id
_entity.type
_entity.pdbx_description
1 polymer ?
#
loop_
_entity_poly.entity_id
_entity_poly.type
_entity_poly.pdbx_seq_one_letter_code
_entity_poly.pdbx_strand_id
1 'polypeptide(L)' 'LLASSGSNTAAPVGCIWRISPSVCLQVSQASAELKNFCLQNANKDPLLMGVPSSDNPFRPPKSCVLL' A
#
# COMPACT_ATOMS: atom_id res chain seq x y z
N LEU A 1 -14.32 -9.57 47.26
CA LEU A 1 -13.39 -8.67 47.96
C LEU A 1 -12.08 -9.40 48.23
N LEU A 2 -11.18 -9.43 47.25
CA LEU A 2 -9.75 -9.36 47.49
C LEU A 2 -9.09 -8.98 46.16
N ALA A 3 -9.12 -7.68 45.86
CA ALA A 3 -8.23 -7.10 44.87
C ALA A 3 -6.89 -6.89 45.57
N SER A 4 -5.89 -7.71 45.22
CA SER A 4 -4.50 -7.41 45.56
C SER A 4 -3.63 -7.78 44.38
N SER A 5 -3.22 -6.75 43.65
CA SER A 5 -1.90 -6.64 43.05
C SER A 5 -1.75 -5.19 42.62
N GLY A 6 -1.23 -4.37 43.54
CA GLY A 6 -0.72 -3.06 43.21
C GLY A 6 0.40 -3.22 42.20
N SER A 7 0.26 -2.59 41.04
CA SER A 7 1.37 -2.26 40.17
C SER A 7 1.25 -0.79 39.85
N ASN A 8 1.84 0.03 40.74
CA ASN A 8 2.28 1.36 40.37
C ASN A 8 3.30 1.20 39.25
N THR A 9 2.88 1.40 38.01
CA THR A 9 3.81 1.78 36.93
C THR A 9 3.44 3.20 36.54
N ALA A 10 4.04 4.14 37.26
CA ALA A 10 4.35 5.45 36.71
C ALA A 10 4.79 5.25 35.26
N ALA A 11 4.10 5.90 34.32
CA ALA A 11 4.45 5.82 32.91
C ALA A 11 5.94 6.17 32.77
N PRO A 12 6.81 5.25 32.35
CA PRO A 12 8.21 5.57 32.20
C PRO A 12 8.32 6.58 31.04
N VAL A 13 9.07 7.65 31.29
CA VAL A 13 9.61 8.56 30.27
C VAL A 13 10.22 7.74 29.12
N GLY A 14 9.43 7.48 28.07
CA GLY A 14 9.85 6.57 27.01
C GLY A 14 8.76 6.06 26.06
N CYS A 15 7.63 6.74 25.91
CA CYS A 15 6.54 6.32 25.01
C CYS A 15 6.88 6.49 23.50
N ILE A 16 8.16 6.51 23.13
CA ILE A 16 8.60 6.96 21.80
C ILE A 16 8.15 6.01 20.66
N TRP A 17 7.81 4.72 20.92
CA TRP A 17 7.29 3.80 19.87
C TRP A 17 6.32 2.70 20.36
N ARG A 18 5.41 2.96 21.31
CA ARG A 18 4.50 1.89 21.74
C ARG A 18 3.32 1.71 20.77
N ILE A 19 3.55 0.95 19.70
CA ILE A 19 2.52 0.52 18.75
C ILE A 19 1.76 -0.69 19.33
N SER A 20 0.43 -0.63 19.33
CA SER A 20 -0.42 -1.73 19.79
C SER A 20 -0.30 -2.94 18.85
N PRO A 21 -0.29 -4.18 19.37
CA PRO A 21 -0.15 -5.40 18.54
C PRO A 21 -1.29 -5.56 17.52
N SER A 22 -2.50 -5.07 17.84
CA SER A 22 -3.63 -5.03 16.90
C SER A 22 -3.35 -4.17 15.66
N VAL A 23 -2.69 -3.02 15.85
CA VAL A 23 -2.33 -2.10 14.77
C VAL A 23 -1.31 -2.76 13.85
N CYS A 24 -0.33 -3.47 14.40
CA CYS A 24 0.65 -4.22 13.60
C CYS A 24 -0.02 -5.27 12.69
N LEU A 25 -1.00 -6.01 13.21
CA LEU A 25 -1.74 -7.01 12.44
C LEU A 25 -2.59 -6.38 11.32
N GLN A 26 -3.23 -5.24 11.59
CA GLN A 26 -4.01 -4.53 10.58
C GLN A 26 -3.14 -3.95 9.47
N VAL A 27 -1.95 -3.44 9.79
CA VAL A 27 -1.01 -2.91 8.80
C VAL A 27 -0.47 -4.02 7.90
N SER A 28 -0.09 -5.17 8.47
CA SER A 28 0.38 -6.31 7.65
C SER A 28 -0.72 -6.85 6.75
N GLN A 29 -1.95 -6.93 7.26
CA GLN A 29 -3.12 -7.35 6.49
C GLN A 29 -3.43 -6.38 5.33
N ALA A 30 -3.52 -5.07 5.62
CA ALA A 30 -3.74 -4.05 4.60
C ALA A 30 -2.63 -4.04 3.53
N SER A 31 -1.37 -4.26 3.93
CA SER A 31 -0.25 -4.37 2.99
C SER A 31 -0.38 -5.60 2.08
N ALA A 32 -0.86 -6.73 2.60
CA ALA A 32 -1.07 -7.94 1.80
C ALA A 32 -2.21 -7.75 0.79
N GLU A 33 -3.31 -7.11 1.21
CA GLU A 33 -4.43 -6.79 0.33
C GLU A 33 -4.02 -5.82 -0.78
N LEU A 34 -3.29 -4.76 -0.45
CA LEU A 34 -2.78 -3.81 -1.43
C LEU A 34 -1.87 -4.51 -2.46
N LYS A 35 -0.95 -5.37 -2.00
CA LYS A 35 -0.09 -6.16 -2.89
C LYS A 35 -0.92 -7.03 -3.83
N ASN A 36 -1.93 -7.72 -3.29
CA ASN A 36 -2.76 -8.61 -4.09
C ASN A 36 -3.56 -7.83 -5.15
N PHE A 37 -4.09 -6.66 -4.79
CA PHE A 37 -4.75 -5.75 -5.72
C PHE A 37 -3.81 -5.32 -6.87
N CYS A 38 -2.57 -4.93 -6.54
CA CYS A 38 -1.58 -4.58 -7.56
C CYS A 38 -1.29 -5.75 -8.49
N LEU A 39 -1.08 -6.96 -7.97
CA LEU A 39 -0.81 -8.15 -8.79
C LEU A 39 -1.96 -8.50 -9.73
N GLN A 40 -3.21 -8.37 -9.27
CA GLN A 40 -4.40 -8.64 -10.08
C GLN A 40 -4.62 -7.62 -11.21
N ASN A 41 -4.08 -6.40 -11.07
CA ASN A 41 -4.26 -5.34 -12.05
C ASN A 41 -2.98 -4.98 -12.81
N ALA A 42 -1.85 -5.59 -12.47
CA ALA A 42 -0.56 -5.33 -13.12
C ALA A 42 -0.60 -5.56 -14.63
N ASN A 43 -1.38 -6.54 -15.10
CA ASN A 43 -1.55 -6.83 -16.52
C ASN A 43 -2.43 -5.81 -17.28
N LYS A 44 -3.19 -5.00 -16.56
CA LYS A 44 -4.03 -3.93 -17.14
C LYS A 44 -3.31 -2.58 -17.12
N ASP A 45 -2.18 -2.48 -16.42
CA ASP A 45 -1.39 -1.27 -16.35
C ASP A 45 -0.56 -1.11 -17.64
N PRO A 46 -0.87 -0.11 -18.48
CA PRO A 46 -0.13 0.16 -19.72
C PRO A 46 1.35 0.45 -19.50
N LEU A 47 1.72 0.93 -18.30
CA LEU A 47 3.10 1.27 -17.95
C LEU A 47 3.93 0.04 -17.57
N LEU A 48 3.28 -0.98 -17.01
CA LEU A 48 3.96 -2.22 -16.62
C LEU A 48 4.04 -3.21 -17.79
N MET A 49 2.96 -3.38 -18.55
CA MET A 49 2.91 -4.32 -19.68
C MET A 49 3.44 -3.70 -20.98
N GLY A 50 3.50 -2.37 -21.06
CA GLY A 50 3.67 -1.66 -22.31
C GLY A 50 2.40 -1.69 -23.15
N VAL A 51 2.25 -0.70 -24.02
CA VAL A 51 1.20 -0.66 -25.04
C VAL A 51 1.84 -0.56 -26.43
N PRO A 52 1.25 -1.22 -27.45
CA PRO A 52 1.70 -1.06 -28.81
C PRO A 52 1.56 0.41 -29.24
N SER A 53 2.40 0.83 -30.19
CA SER A 53 2.47 2.25 -30.60
C SER A 53 1.17 2.79 -31.20
N SER A 54 0.26 1.93 -31.64
CA SER A 54 -1.07 2.26 -32.16
C SER A 54 -2.09 2.61 -31.06
N ASP A 55 -1.97 1.96 -29.90
CA ASP A 55 -2.92 2.09 -28.79
C ASP A 55 -2.49 3.14 -27.76
N ASN A 56 -1.30 3.72 -27.94
CA ASN A 56 -0.82 4.79 -27.07
C ASN A 56 -1.45 6.14 -27.48
N PRO A 57 -2.38 6.72 -26.68
CA PRO A 57 -3.06 7.97 -27.01
C PRO A 57 -2.12 9.19 -27.03
N PHE A 58 -0.92 9.06 -26.47
CA PHE A 58 0.10 10.12 -26.48
C PHE A 58 1.01 10.08 -27.70
N ARG A 59 0.89 9.08 -28.58
CA ARG A 59 1.66 9.04 -29.83
C ARG A 59 0.87 9.70 -30.97
N PRO A 60 1.47 10.63 -31.72
CA PRO A 60 0.86 11.15 -32.94
C PRO A 60 0.57 10.01 -33.93
N PRO A 61 -0.55 10.04 -34.65
CA PRO A 61 -0.84 9.05 -35.67
C PRO A 61 0.27 9.07 -36.73
N LYS A 62 0.70 7.87 -37.18
CA LYS A 62 1.73 7.67 -38.21
C LYS A 62 1.30 8.16 -39.60
N SER A 63 0.15 8.81 -39.74
CA SER A 63 -0.20 9.50 -40.97
C SER A 63 0.66 10.76 -41.04
N CYS A 64 1.80 10.66 -41.72
CA CYS A 64 2.37 11.82 -42.39
C CYS A 64 1.27 12.38 -43.29
N VAL A 65 0.59 13.45 -42.86
CA VAL A 65 -0.13 14.31 -43.79
C VAL A 65 0.99 15.06 -44.53
N LEU A 66 1.31 14.62 -45.73
CA LEU A 66 1.96 15.49 -46.70
C LEU A 66 0.93 16.58 -47.01
N LEU A 67 1.11 17.73 -46.36
CA LEU A 67 0.43 18.99 -46.68
C LEU A 67 0.92 19.52 -48.02
#